data_AF-A0A6B8RPU3-F1
#
_entry.id   AF-A0A6B8RPU3-F1
#
_cell.length_a   1.000
_cell.length_b   1.000
_cell.length_c   1.000
_cell.angle_alpha   90.00
_cell.angle_beta   90.00
_cell.angle_gamma   90.00
#
_symmetry.space_group_name_H-M   'P 1'
#
loop_
_entity.id
_entity.type
_entity.pdbx_description
1 polymer ?
#
loop_
_entity_poly.entity_id
_entity_poly.type
_entity_poly.pdbx_seq_one_letter_code
_entity_poly.pdbx_strand_id
1 'polypeptide(L)' 'MTNKKPKNHGKRWTSVDQSKIEGIADQIENREQLERISFENAPEFERTSVAVAKRIELYKGWHYRQKNNK' A
#
# COMPACT_ATOMS: atom_id res chain seq x y z
N MET A 1 14.48 -17.41 10.31
CA MET A 1 13.99 -16.72 9.08
C MET A 1 14.50 -15.29 9.14
N THR A 2 15.38 -14.88 8.22
CA THR A 2 15.95 -13.52 8.28
C THR A 2 14.84 -12.50 7.97
N ASN A 3 14.50 -11.69 8.97
CA ASN A 3 13.68 -10.48 8.88
C ASN A 3 14.37 -9.41 7.99
N LYS A 4 14.67 -9.75 6.74
CA LYS A 4 15.22 -8.79 5.79
C LYS A 4 14.07 -7.89 5.37
N LYS A 5 14.14 -6.65 5.86
CA LYS A 5 13.25 -5.58 5.43
C LYS A 5 13.32 -5.48 3.90
N PRO A 6 12.18 -5.24 3.21
CA PRO A 6 12.19 -5.02 1.77
C PRO A 6 13.14 -3.90 1.38
N LYS A 7 13.69 -3.95 0.16
CA LYS A 7 14.74 -3.02 -0.32
C LYS A 7 14.34 -1.54 -0.25
N ASN A 8 13.04 -1.25 -0.36
CA ASN A 8 12.51 0.11 -0.29
C ASN A 8 11.78 0.42 1.03
N HIS A 9 11.98 -0.40 2.05
CA HIS A 9 11.46 -0.14 3.39
C HIS A 9 11.98 1.21 3.93
N GLY A 10 11.06 2.12 4.25
CA GLY A 10 11.39 3.46 4.76
C GLY A 10 11.85 4.48 3.72
N LYS A 11 12.03 4.08 2.45
CA LYS A 11 12.33 5.03 1.37
C LYS A 11 11.08 5.84 0.99
N ARG A 12 11.30 7.03 0.43
CA ARG A 12 10.22 7.83 -0.17
C ARG A 12 9.65 7.12 -1.41
N TRP A 13 8.38 7.35 -1.70
CA TRP A 13 7.72 6.85 -2.91
C TRP A 13 8.11 7.72 -4.09
N THR A 14 8.56 7.11 -5.19
CA THR A 14 8.91 7.85 -6.41
C THR A 14 7.64 8.29 -7.14
N SER A 15 7.74 9.27 -8.05
CA SER A 15 6.59 9.69 -8.87
C SER A 15 6.06 8.56 -9.76
N VAL A 16 6.95 7.65 -10.20
CA VAL A 16 6.57 6.45 -10.95
C VAL A 16 5.76 5.50 -10.07
N ASP A 17 6.22 5.23 -8.83
CA ASP A 17 5.48 4.38 -7.91
C ASP A 17 4.11 4.98 -7.57
N GLN A 18 4.06 6.31 -7.42
CA GLN A 18 2.80 7.02 -7.18
C GLN A 18 1.83 6.79 -8.33
N SER A 19 2.24 7.08 -9.57
CA SER A 19 1.38 6.88 -10.76
C SER A 19 0.85 5.44 -10.87
N LYS A 20 1.67 4.44 -10.54
CA LYS A 20 1.24 3.03 -10.50
C LYS A 20 0.20 2.77 -9.41
N ILE A 21 0.42 3.29 -8.21
CA ILE A 21 -0.52 3.15 -7.09
C ILE A 21 -1.86 3.80 -7.41
N GLU A 22 -1.86 4.96 -8.07
CA GLU A 22 -3.08 5.64 -8.49
C GLU A 22 -3.90 4.74 -9.43
N GLY A 23 -3.27 4.19 -10.47
CA GLY A 23 -3.93 3.27 -11.40
C GLY A 23 -4.42 1.97 -10.74
N ILE A 24 -3.70 1.45 -9.74
CA ILE A 24 -4.14 0.29 -8.96
C ILE A 24 -5.32 0.66 -8.04
N ALA A 25 -5.28 1.83 -7.42
CA ALA A 25 -6.29 2.27 -6.47
C ALA A 25 -7.66 2.50 -7.11
N ASP A 26 -7.69 2.92 -8.38
CA ASP A 26 -8.91 3.10 -9.16
C ASP A 26 -9.66 1.76 -9.40
N GLN A 27 -8.95 0.62 -9.35
CA GLN A 27 -9.53 -0.72 -9.55
C GLN A 27 -10.03 -1.37 -8.25
N ILE A 28 -9.70 -0.79 -7.09
CA ILE A 28 -10.08 -1.32 -5.78
C ILE A 28 -11.40 -0.69 -5.38
N GLU A 29 -12.42 -1.46 -5.06
CA GLU A 29 -13.72 -0.97 -4.61
C GLU A 29 -13.93 -1.19 -3.11
N ASN A 30 -13.34 -2.27 -2.56
CA ASN A 30 -13.55 -2.69 -1.18
C ASN A 30 -12.26 -3.11 -0.46
N ARG A 31 -12.39 -3.44 0.83
CA ARG A 31 -11.25 -3.77 1.70
C ARG A 31 -10.59 -5.11 1.35
N GLU A 32 -11.37 -6.09 0.95
CA GLU A 32 -10.85 -7.42 0.59
C GLU A 32 -9.95 -7.33 -0.65
N GLN A 33 -10.39 -6.58 -1.67
CA GLN A 33 -9.59 -6.29 -2.85
C GLN A 33 -8.30 -5.55 -2.50
N LEU A 34 -8.36 -4.57 -1.59
CA LEU A 34 -7.17 -3.84 -1.15
C LEU A 34 -6.11 -4.79 -0.56
N GLU A 35 -6.51 -5.72 0.30
CA GLU A 35 -5.59 -6.65 0.95
C GLU A 35 -4.96 -7.60 -0.07
N ARG A 36 -5.76 -8.17 -0.97
CA ARG A 36 -5.29 -9.06 -2.04
C ARG A 36 -4.34 -8.33 -3.00
N ILE A 37 -4.77 -7.21 -3.56
CA ILE A 37 -4.02 -6.46 -4.57
C ILE A 37 -2.73 -5.88 -3.98
N SER A 38 -2.75 -5.41 -2.74
CA SER A 38 -1.54 -4.92 -2.07
C SER A 38 -0.53 -6.04 -1.82
N PHE A 39 -1.00 -7.26 -1.56
CA PHE A 39 -0.12 -8.42 -1.43
C PHE A 39 0.52 -8.81 -2.76
N GLU A 40 -0.27 -8.86 -3.83
CA GLU A 40 0.19 -9.20 -5.19
C GLU A 40 1.22 -8.19 -5.73
N ASN A 41 1.02 -6.89 -5.47
CA ASN A 41 1.88 -5.82 -6.00
C ASN A 41 3.06 -5.46 -5.08
N ALA A 42 3.11 -5.98 -3.84
CA ALA A 42 4.20 -5.71 -2.90
C ALA A 42 5.62 -5.99 -3.45
N PRO A 43 5.86 -7.10 -4.18
CA PRO A 43 7.17 -7.36 -4.77
C PRO A 43 7.59 -6.32 -5.81
N GLU A 44 6.66 -5.78 -6.60
CA GLU A 44 6.95 -4.78 -7.64
C GLU A 44 7.51 -3.49 -7.05
N PHE A 45 6.97 -3.05 -5.90
CA PHE A 45 7.46 -1.86 -5.21
C PHE A 45 8.67 -2.14 -4.31
N GLU A 46 9.11 -3.40 -4.20
CA GLU A 46 10.08 -3.90 -3.22
C GLU A 46 9.73 -3.43 -1.79
N ARG A 47 8.45 -3.50 -1.42
CA ARG A 47 7.87 -3.04 -0.15
C ARG A 47 7.02 -4.13 0.50
N THR A 48 6.52 -3.88 1.71
CA THR A 48 5.54 -4.77 2.34
C THR A 48 4.15 -4.48 1.77
N SER A 49 3.29 -5.50 1.73
CA SER A 49 1.88 -5.37 1.37
C SER A 49 1.17 -4.29 2.19
N VAL A 50 1.47 -4.21 3.50
CA VAL A 50 0.95 -3.17 4.40
C VAL A 50 1.34 -1.77 3.94
N ALA A 51 2.57 -1.56 3.46
CA ALA A 51 3.00 -0.24 2.99
C ALA A 51 2.29 0.15 1.68
N VAL A 52 2.10 -0.80 0.77
CA VAL A 52 1.33 -0.61 -0.47
C VAL A 52 -0.13 -0.29 -0.14
N ALA A 53 -0.77 -1.09 0.73
CA ALA A 53 -2.15 -0.89 1.15
C ALA A 53 -2.37 0.51 1.74
N LYS A 54 -1.51 0.93 2.69
CA LYS A 54 -1.57 2.28 3.27
C LYS A 54 -1.46 3.37 2.22
N ARG A 55 -0.65 3.14 1.17
CA ARG A 55 -0.44 4.15 0.14
C ARG A 55 -1.66 4.26 -0.79
N ILE A 56 -2.27 3.13 -1.12
CA ILE A 56 -3.55 3.09 -1.84
C ILE A 56 -4.65 3.78 -1.01
N GLU A 57 -4.77 3.47 0.29
CA GLU A 57 -5.75 4.10 1.17
C GLU A 57 -5.63 5.63 1.20
N LEU A 58 -4.40 6.14 1.30
CA LEU A 58 -4.14 7.58 1.26
C LEU A 58 -4.62 8.22 -0.04
N TYR A 59 -4.39 7.57 -1.18
CA TYR A 59 -4.86 8.07 -2.47
C TYR A 59 -6.40 8.05 -2.57
N LYS A 60 -7.03 6.98 -2.11
CA LYS A 60 -8.50 6.84 -2.12
C LYS A 60 -9.23 7.78 -1.14
N GLY A 61 -8.49 8.54 -0.32
CA GLY A 61 -9.07 9.28 0.80
C GLY A 61 -9.70 8.36 1.85
N TRP A 62 -9.34 7.08 1.85
CA TRP A 62 -9.83 6.12 2.84
C TRP A 62 -9.09 6.36 4.15
N HIS A 63 -9.85 6.70 5.19
CA HIS A 63 -9.27 6.82 6.52
C HIS A 63 -9.09 5.43 7.11
N TYR A 64 -7.83 5.00 7.27
CA TYR A 64 -7.51 3.98 8.26
C TYR A 64 -8.11 4.48 9.57
N ARG A 65 -9.18 3.85 10.08
CA ARG A 65 -9.80 4.23 11.35
C ARG A 65 -8.67 4.31 12.38
N GLN A 66 -8.27 5.53 12.75
CA GLN A 66 -7.78 5.73 14.08
C GLN A 66 -8.99 5.36 14.93
N LYS A 67 -8.97 4.18 15.55
CA LYS A 67 -9.81 3.94 16.71
C LYS A 67 -9.40 5.03 17.69
N ASN A 68 -10.11 6.15 17.65
CA ASN A 68 -10.23 7.04 18.78
C ASN A 68 -11.00 6.23 19.82
N ASN A 69 -10.29 5.36 20.54
CA ASN A 69 -10.71 4.95 21.87
C ASN A 69 -10.57 6.22 22.71
N LYS A 70 -11.69 6.95 22.76
CA LYS A 70 -11.93 7.98 23.75
C LYS A 70 -12.10 7.32 25.12
#